data_AF-A0A317YLK0-F1
#
_entry.id   AF-A0A317YLK0-F1
#
_cell.length_a   1.000
_cell.length_b   1.000
_cell.length_c   1.000
_cell.angle_alpha   90.00
_cell.angle_beta   90.00
_cell.angle_gamma   90.00
#
_symmetry.space_group_name_H-M   'P 1'
#
loop_
_entity.id
_entity.type
_entity.pdbx_description
1 polymer ?
#
loop_
_entity_poly.entity_id
_entity_poly.type
_entity_poly.pdbx_seq_one_letter_code
_entity_poly.pdbx_strand_id
1 'polypeptide(L)'
;YYLLTKFGKKTYSDFDFSNHDKDFYFIFGKETTGLPDWVKEKYQDTALRIPMSEHIRSLNLSNTAALLIYEALRQQDFPGLN
;
A
#
# COMPACT_ATOMS: atom_id res chain seq x y z
N TYR A 1 5.60 3.03 -8.55
CA TYR A 1 4.89 3.65 -7.42
C TYR A 1 3.57 2.92 -7.22
N TYR A 2 3.11 2.83 -5.97
CA TYR A 2 1.93 2.06 -5.57
C TYR A 2 1.00 2.95 -4.76
N LEU A 3 -0.29 2.90 -5.07
CA LEU A 3 -1.29 3.75 -4.43
C LEU A 3 -2.14 2.91 -3.50
N LEU A 4 -2.23 3.32 -2.24
CA LEU A 4 -3.10 2.62 -1.31
C LEU A 4 -4.51 3.18 -1.32
N THR A 5 -5.45 2.26 -1.45
CA THR A 5 -6.86 2.61 -1.49
C THR A 5 -7.79 1.43 -1.23
N LYS A 6 -8.98 1.70 -0.68
CA LYS A 6 -10.04 0.70 -0.48
C LYS A 6 -10.58 0.07 -1.77
N PHE A 7 -10.42 0.74 -2.91
CA PHE A 7 -10.90 0.25 -4.21
C PHE A 7 -9.84 -0.53 -5.00
N GLY A 8 -8.64 -0.74 -4.44
CA GLY A 8 -7.61 -1.55 -5.07
C GLY A 8 -8.10 -2.97 -5.29
N LYS A 9 -7.86 -3.52 -6.48
CA LYS A 9 -8.29 -4.90 -6.81
C LYS A 9 -7.34 -5.95 -6.24
N LYS A 10 -6.08 -5.58 -6.04
CA LYS A 10 -5.01 -6.45 -5.52
C LYS A 10 -4.71 -6.12 -4.06
N THR A 11 -4.48 -7.16 -3.28
CA THR A 11 -4.00 -7.03 -1.90
C THR A 11 -2.54 -6.57 -1.92
N TYR A 12 -2.12 -5.81 -0.91
CA TYR A 12 -0.74 -5.32 -0.82
C TYR A 12 0.32 -6.44 -0.90
N SER A 13 0.01 -7.63 -0.37
CA SER A 13 0.89 -8.81 -0.41
C SER A 13 0.91 -9.54 -1.77
N ASP A 14 0.06 -9.16 -2.73
CA ASP A 14 0.06 -9.76 -4.07
C ASP A 14 1.14 -9.13 -4.99
N PHE A 15 1.78 -8.05 -4.54
CA PHE A 15 2.80 -7.32 -5.29
C PHE A 15 4.20 -7.79 -4.89
N ASP A 16 5.08 -7.85 -5.90
CA ASP A 16 6.48 -8.18 -5.73
C ASP A 16 7.32 -6.91 -5.45
N PHE A 17 7.89 -6.89 -4.24
CA PHE A 17 8.80 -5.88 -3.70
C PHE A 17 10.21 -6.45 -3.45
N SER A 18 10.50 -7.67 -3.91
CA SER A 18 11.76 -8.39 -3.63
C SER A 18 12.97 -7.85 -4.40
N ASN A 19 12.78 -6.95 -5.37
CA ASN A 19 13.88 -6.41 -6.17
C ASN A 19 14.62 -5.28 -5.42
N HIS A 20 15.85 -5.56 -4.97
CA HIS A 20 16.66 -4.62 -4.17
C HIS A 20 17.21 -3.44 -4.98
N ASP A 21 17.27 -3.54 -6.30
CA ASP A 21 17.79 -2.49 -7.18
C ASP A 21 16.72 -1.45 -7.56
N LYS A 22 15.49 -1.60 -7.03
CA LYS A 22 14.36 -0.73 -7.35
C LYS A 22 13.90 0.06 -6.13
N ASP A 23 13.67 1.35 -6.35
CA ASP A 23 12.97 2.19 -5.40
C ASP A 23 11.45 1.93 -5.44
N PHE A 24 10.89 1.56 -4.29
CA PHE A 24 9.46 1.38 -4.11
C PHE A 24 8.84 2.61 -3.43
N TYR A 25 8.00 3.33 -4.18
CA TYR A 25 7.27 4.49 -3.66
C TYR A 25 5.84 4.11 -3.32
N PHE A 26 5.46 4.24 -2.05
CA PHE A 26 4.09 4.09 -1.56
C PHE A 26 3.43 5.46 -1.39
N ILE A 27 2.31 5.68 -2.06
CA ILE A 27 1.58 6.94 -2.06
C ILE A 27 0.27 6.75 -1.29
N PHE A 28 0.06 7.61 -0.31
CA PHE A 28 -1.11 7.59 0.56
C PHE A 28 -1.98 8.82 0.31
N GLY A 29 -3.30 8.62 0.36
CA GLY A 29 -4.26 9.72 0.38
C GLY A 29 -4.27 10.45 1.72
N LYS A 30 -4.90 11.63 1.75
CA LYS A 30 -5.17 12.33 3.02
C LYS A 30 -6.07 11.46 3.90
N GLU A 31 -5.88 11.50 5.21
CA GLU A 31 -6.68 10.70 6.14
C GLU A 31 -8.18 11.04 6.05
N THR A 32 -8.51 12.30 5.85
CA THR A 32 -9.90 12.78 5.78
C THR A 32 -10.56 12.57 4.42
N THR A 33 -9.84 12.88 3.34
CA THR A 33 -10.43 12.94 1.99
C THR A 33 -9.95 11.83 1.05
N GLY A 34 -8.97 11.03 1.47
CA GLY A 34 -8.37 9.98 0.64
C GLY A 34 -7.61 10.53 -0.58
N LEU A 35 -7.59 9.73 -1.64
CA LEU A 35 -7.02 10.09 -2.94
C LEU A 35 -8.10 10.76 -3.82
N PRO A 36 -7.73 11.76 -4.64
CA PRO A 36 -8.66 12.36 -5.61
C PRO A 36 -9.27 11.33 -6.57
N ASP A 37 -10.50 11.58 -7.04
CA ASP A 37 -11.21 10.61 -7.88
C ASP A 37 -10.50 10.26 -9.19
N TRP A 38 -9.82 11.23 -9.82
CA TRP A 38 -9.06 10.99 -11.05
C TRP A 38 -7.92 9.95 -10.88
N VAL A 39 -7.46 9.72 -9.64
CA VAL A 39 -6.44 8.72 -9.31
C VAL A 39 -7.02 7.30 -9.45
N LYS A 40 -8.32 7.12 -9.22
CA LYS A 40 -9.02 5.82 -9.31
C LYS A 40 -8.89 5.20 -10.69
N GLU A 41 -9.23 5.97 -11.73
CA GLU A 41 -9.23 5.46 -13.10
C GLU A 41 -7.81 5.31 -13.65
N LYS A 42 -6.95 6.31 -13.40
CA LYS A 42 -5.62 6.36 -14.00
C LYS A 42 -4.67 5.30 -13.45
N TYR A 43 -4.83 4.91 -12.18
CA TYR A 43 -3.84 4.09 -11.49
C TYR A 43 -4.40 2.79 -10.90
N GLN A 44 -5.55 2.33 -11.41
CA GLN A 44 -6.21 1.12 -10.92
C GLN A 44 -5.29 -0.11 -10.88
N ASP A 45 -4.33 -0.22 -11.80
CA ASP A 45 -3.43 -1.39 -11.89
C ASP A 45 -2.30 -1.36 -10.84
N THR A 46 -1.96 -0.17 -10.36
CA THR A 46 -0.99 0.07 -9.30
C THR A 46 -1.65 0.34 -7.94
N ALA A 47 -2.99 0.23 -7.89
CA ALA A 47 -3.78 0.43 -6.70
C ALA A 47 -3.80 -0.86 -5.86
N LEU A 48 -3.22 -0.78 -4.67
CA LEU A 48 -3.24 -1.85 -3.69
C LEU A 48 -4.28 -1.56 -2.59
N ARG A 49 -4.80 -2.62 -1.97
CA ARG A 49 -5.67 -2.54 -0.80
C ARG A 49 -5.10 -3.33 0.37
N ILE A 50 -5.45 -2.90 1.58
CA ILE A 50 -5.32 -3.73 2.79
C ILE A 50 -6.67 -4.41 3.03
N PRO A 51 -6.73 -5.75 3.14
CA PRO A 51 -7.96 -6.45 3.48
C PRO A 51 -8.44 -5.99 4.85
N MET A 52 -9.70 -5.60 4.93
CA MET A 52 -10.37 -5.13 6.15
C MET A 52 -11.75 -5.76 6.23
N SER A 53 -12.29 -5.91 7.43
CA SER A 53 -13.68 -6.34 7.60
C SER A 53 -14.64 -5.21 7.19
N GLU A 54 -15.86 -5.57 6.81
CA GLU A 54 -16.93 -4.60 6.46
C GLU A 54 -17.30 -3.65 7.63
N HIS A 55 -16.91 -3.99 8.86
CA HIS A 55 -17.16 -3.18 10.05
C HIS A 55 -16.12 -2.07 10.27
N ILE A 56 -14.98 -2.12 9.56
CA ILE A 56 -13.87 -1.17 9.72
C ILE A 56 -13.79 -0.31 8.47
N ARG A 57 -13.99 1.00 8.63
CA ARG A 57 -13.97 1.96 7.50
C ARG A 57 -12.58 2.18 6.91
N SER A 58 -11.57 2.24 7.77
CA SER A 58 -10.16 2.40 7.41
C SER A 58 -9.27 2.14 8.62
N LEU A 59 -8.03 1.75 8.37
CA LEU A 59 -6.95 1.83 9.36
C LEU A 59 -6.43 3.27 9.44
N ASN A 60 -5.82 3.64 10.57
CA ASN A 60 -5.08 4.89 10.66
C ASN A 60 -3.89 4.89 9.68
N LEU A 61 -3.52 6.06 9.18
CA LEU A 61 -2.46 6.23 8.19
C LEU A 61 -1.10 5.68 8.65
N SER A 62 -0.75 5.79 9.93
CA SER A 62 0.54 5.30 10.43
C SER A 62 0.62 3.77 10.41
N ASN A 63 -0.39 3.08 10.93
CA ASN A 63 -0.49 1.61 10.90
C ASN A 63 -0.43 1.10 9.46
N THR A 64 -1.11 1.81 8.59
CA THR A 64 -1.19 1.53 7.17
C THR A 64 0.17 1.66 6.47
N ALA A 65 0.92 2.73 6.75
CA ALA A 65 2.27 2.91 6.25
C ALA A 65 3.22 1.84 6.80
N ALA A 66 3.12 1.53 8.09
CA ALA A 66 3.93 0.50 8.73
C ALA A 66 3.72 -0.87 8.07
N LEU A 67 2.47 -1.28 7.81
CA LEU A 67 2.16 -2.54 7.14
C LEU A 67 2.82 -2.65 5.75
N LEU A 68 2.75 -1.61 4.92
CA LEU A 68 3.34 -1.64 3.57
C LEU A 68 4.87 -1.65 3.62
N ILE A 69 5.46 -0.83 4.48
CA ILE A 69 6.92 -0.77 4.65
C ILE A 69 7.43 -2.12 5.12
N TYR A 70 6.78 -2.72 6.13
CA TYR A 70 7.20 -4.02 6.64
C TYR A 70 6.93 -5.17 5.67
N GLU A 71 5.91 -5.09 4.80
CA GLU A 71 5.75 -6.09 3.75
C GLU A 71 6.87 -6.02 2.72
N ALA A 72 7.25 -4.82 2.28
CA ALA A 72 8.39 -4.65 1.38
C ALA A 72 9.68 -5.17 2.03
N LEU A 73 9.94 -4.78 3.27
CA LEU A 73 11.10 -5.27 4.03
C LEU A 73 11.07 -6.79 4.20
N ARG A 74 9.91 -7.38 4.51
CA ARG A 74 9.75 -8.83 4.65
C ARG A 74 10.10 -9.57 3.37
N GLN A 75 9.68 -9.06 2.20
CA GLN A 75 10.03 -9.66 0.91
C GLN A 75 11.53 -9.51 0.56
N GLN A 76 12.21 -8.56 1.20
CA GLN A 76 13.65 -8.29 1.05
C GLN A 76 14.50 -8.92 2.15
N ASP A 77 13.90 -9.76 2.99
CA ASP A 77 14.55 -10.40 4.16
C ASP A 77 15.10 -9.39 5.19
N PHE A 78 14.34 -8.32 5.45
CA PHE A 78 14.60 -7.31 6.47
C PHE A 78 16.03 -6.74 6.48
N PRO A 79 16.51 -6.18 5.35
CA PRO A 79 17.91 -5.80 5.22
C PRO A 79 18.30 -4.74 6.25
N GLY A 80 19.34 -5.03 7.04
CA GLY A 80 19.86 -4.10 8.06
C GLY A 80 19.02 -4.00 9.34
N LEU A 81 18.05 -4.89 9.54
CA LEU A 81 17.28 -5.02 10.77
C LEU A 81 17.65 -6.32 11.50
N ASN A 82 17.48 -6.34 12.83
CA ASN A 82 17.88 -7.47 13.70
C ASN A 82 16.80 -8.56 13.80
#